data_AF-A0A9E5GHS7-F1
#
_entry.id   AF-A0A9E5GHS7-F1
#
_cell.length_a   1.000
_cell.length_b   1.000
_cell.length_c   1.000
_cell.angle_alpha   90.00
_cell.angle_beta   90.00
_cell.angle_gamma   90.00
#
_symmetry.space_group_name_H-M   'P 1'
#
loop_
_entity.id
_entity.type
_entity.pdbx_description
1 polymer ?
#
loop_
_entity_poly.entity_id
_entity_poly.type
_entity_poly.pdbx_seq_one_letter_code
_entity_poly.pdbx_strand_id
1 'polypeptide(L)'
;SVAYDKTNRVPLFYEAYPGSIVDVSQLQYMLEKAKSYGYRRCGFILDRGYFSKSNIQYMDSCGYEFIIMVKGKKQLVSELVLQHKGSFEVDRSCFIKGHRIYGKTVKAKLFADDTKGRYFHLFHSTALQHAQRSSLELELEKMEKMLEKYRMKPVILSDTYEHYYELYYNEQSKVLVHWKERAEVIEQELSLCGYFSIVTSEKMSAQDAIDLYKSRDSSEKLFRSDKTFLGNRSLRTYSQQSADAKIFIEFVALIIRNRFYTLLKDAMERMDKKPNFMTVPAALKELDKIEMVRQYDGVYRLDHALTKTQKTILKAFGLDSDTVHTTAVTISDNLSGKTETAQSGGGKHGKN
;
A
#
# COMPACT_ATOMS: atom_id res chain seq x y z
N SER A 1 9.94 5.24 3.53
CA SER A 1 9.74 3.98 2.79
C SER A 1 9.69 2.79 3.73
N VAL A 2 9.16 1.64 3.31
CA VAL A 2 9.15 0.40 4.11
C VAL A 2 9.77 -0.76 3.32
N ALA A 3 10.73 -1.46 3.91
CA ALA A 3 11.32 -2.68 3.34
C ALA A 3 10.53 -3.91 3.80
N TYR A 4 10.39 -4.94 2.95
CA TYR A 4 9.65 -6.16 3.30
C TYR A 4 10.48 -7.42 3.11
N ASP A 5 10.26 -8.39 3.99
CA ASP A 5 10.72 -9.76 3.78
C ASP A 5 9.82 -10.46 2.75
N LYS A 6 10.45 -11.04 1.71
CA LYS A 6 9.76 -11.72 0.60
C LYS A 6 9.00 -12.98 1.05
N THR A 7 9.52 -13.67 2.05
CA THR A 7 9.00 -14.97 2.52
C THR A 7 7.88 -14.77 3.53
N ASN A 8 8.06 -13.80 4.43
CA ASN A 8 7.20 -13.63 5.59
C ASN A 8 6.19 -12.48 5.41
N ARG A 9 6.38 -11.66 4.36
CA ARG A 9 5.63 -10.41 4.10
C ARG A 9 5.67 -9.44 5.29
N VAL A 10 6.73 -9.51 6.09
CA VAL A 10 6.93 -8.70 7.30
C VAL A 10 7.71 -7.43 6.96
N PRO A 11 7.26 -6.24 7.42
CA PRO A 11 8.07 -5.02 7.38
C PRO A 11 9.37 -5.20 8.16
N LEU A 12 10.51 -5.01 7.51
CA LEU A 12 11.83 -5.16 8.11
C LEU A 12 12.39 -3.84 8.63
N PHE A 13 12.07 -2.74 7.95
CA PHE A 13 12.60 -1.42 8.27
C PHE A 13 11.65 -0.33 7.77
N TYR A 14 11.59 0.78 8.49
CA TYR A 14 10.96 2.02 8.04
C TYR A 14 11.95 3.16 8.18
N GLU A 15 11.85 4.13 7.28
CA GLU A 15 12.56 5.39 7.41
C GLU A 15 11.60 6.55 7.28
N ALA A 16 11.64 7.43 8.28
CA ALA A 16 10.99 8.72 8.25
C ALA A 16 12.02 9.79 7.89
N TYR A 17 11.69 10.62 6.92
CA TYR A 17 12.49 11.77 6.51
C TYR A 17 11.60 13.01 6.35
N PRO A 18 12.16 14.23 6.48
CA PRO A 18 11.41 15.47 6.35
C PRO A 18 10.65 15.56 5.02
N GLY A 19 9.41 16.05 5.06
CA GLY A 19 8.55 16.16 3.87
C GLY A 19 9.05 17.14 2.80
N SER A 20 10.09 17.92 3.08
CA SER A 20 10.79 18.77 2.12
C SER A 20 11.70 18.00 1.17
N ILE A 21 12.01 16.73 1.46
CA ILE A 21 12.91 15.92 0.64
C ILE A 21 12.11 15.05 -0.33
N VAL A 22 12.48 15.11 -1.61
CA VAL A 22 11.86 14.32 -2.67
C VAL A 22 12.24 12.85 -2.54
N ASP A 23 11.25 11.95 -2.61
CA ASP A 23 11.40 10.50 -2.48
C ASP A 23 12.49 9.90 -3.39
N VAL A 24 12.62 10.42 -4.62
CA VAL A 24 13.66 10.00 -5.59
C VAL A 24 15.06 10.12 -4.98
N SER A 25 15.34 11.22 -4.27
CA SER A 25 16.67 11.52 -3.73
C SER A 25 16.98 10.77 -2.44
N GLN A 26 15.96 10.25 -1.74
CA GLN A 26 16.14 9.54 -0.47
C GLN A 26 16.36 8.04 -0.62
N LEU A 27 16.01 7.46 -1.77
CA LEU A 27 16.08 6.01 -1.96
C LEU A 27 17.49 5.47 -1.72
N GLN A 28 18.53 6.14 -2.24
CA GLN A 28 19.91 5.64 -2.13
C GLN A 28 20.36 5.56 -0.66
N TYR A 29 20.14 6.61 0.12
CA TYR A 29 20.45 6.63 1.55
C TYR A 29 19.72 5.51 2.32
N MET A 30 18.45 5.27 1.98
CA MET A 30 17.66 4.21 2.59
C MET A 30 18.23 2.82 2.28
N LEU A 31 18.66 2.58 1.03
CA LEU A 31 19.28 1.32 0.61
C LEU A 31 20.65 1.09 1.27
N GLU A 32 21.44 2.15 1.45
CA GLU A 32 22.72 2.12 2.18
C GLU A 32 22.50 1.77 3.65
N LYS A 33 21.52 2.39 4.31
CA LYS A 33 21.14 2.06 5.69
C LYS A 33 20.70 0.61 5.82
N ALA A 34 19.82 0.14 4.93
CA ALA A 34 19.39 -1.26 4.91
C ALA A 34 20.59 -2.22 4.79
N LYS A 35 21.54 -1.88 3.91
CA LYS A 35 22.78 -2.66 3.73
C LYS A 35 23.65 -2.64 5.00
N SER A 36 23.78 -1.49 5.64
CA SER A 36 24.55 -1.31 6.88
C SER A 36 23.97 -2.10 8.06
N TYR A 37 22.64 -2.21 8.13
CA TYR A 37 21.92 -3.02 9.11
C TYR A 37 21.93 -4.52 8.79
N GLY A 38 22.59 -4.95 7.71
CA GLY A 38 22.74 -6.35 7.36
C GLY A 38 21.60 -6.93 6.52
N TYR A 39 20.62 -6.13 6.09
CA TYR A 39 19.55 -6.59 5.21
C TYR A 39 20.07 -6.75 3.78
N ARG A 40 20.71 -7.89 3.47
CA ARG A 40 21.32 -8.14 2.14
C ARG A 40 20.45 -8.96 1.18
N ARG A 41 19.35 -9.55 1.66
CA ARG A 41 18.45 -10.43 0.89
C ARG A 41 16.99 -10.04 1.09
N CYS A 42 16.68 -8.76 0.88
CA CYS A 42 15.32 -8.23 0.98
C CYS A 42 14.87 -7.61 -0.35
N GLY A 43 13.55 -7.42 -0.48
CA GLY A 43 12.93 -6.74 -1.61
C GLY A 43 12.24 -5.45 -1.17
N PHE A 44 12.20 -4.47 -2.07
CA PHE A 44 11.57 -3.17 -1.82
C PHE A 44 10.26 -3.00 -2.59
N ILE A 45 9.19 -2.67 -1.89
CA ILE A 45 7.90 -2.32 -2.50
C ILE A 45 7.78 -0.79 -2.47
N LEU A 46 7.89 -0.16 -3.63
CA LEU A 46 8.07 1.28 -3.78
C LEU A 46 6.91 1.92 -4.54
N ASP A 47 6.57 3.15 -4.15
CA ASP A 47 5.58 3.93 -4.88
C ASP A 47 6.16 4.56 -6.14
N ARG A 48 5.25 5.05 -6.98
CA ARG A 48 5.59 5.78 -8.21
C ARG A 48 6.55 6.96 -8.02
N GLY A 49 6.64 7.51 -6.80
CA GLY A 49 7.52 8.62 -6.46
C GLY A 49 9.00 8.26 -6.48
N TYR A 50 9.36 6.99 -6.30
CA TYR A 50 10.76 6.54 -6.31
C TYR A 50 11.28 6.16 -7.70
N PHE A 51 10.41 6.18 -8.72
CA PHE A 51 10.76 5.72 -10.06
C PHE A 51 11.69 6.73 -10.75
N SER A 52 12.95 6.36 -10.91
CA SER A 52 13.92 7.03 -11.78
C SER A 52 14.95 6.03 -12.29
N LYS A 53 15.58 6.32 -13.44
CA LYS A 53 16.64 5.46 -14.00
C LYS A 53 17.79 5.24 -13.01
N SER A 54 18.25 6.32 -12.38
CA SER A 54 19.31 6.28 -11.37
C SER A 54 18.96 5.37 -10.19
N ASN A 55 17.71 5.42 -9.71
CA ASN A 55 17.26 4.59 -8.59
C ASN A 55 17.16 3.11 -8.95
N ILE A 56 16.68 2.78 -10.15
CA ILE A 56 16.64 1.40 -10.61
C ILE A 56 18.06 0.83 -10.70
N GLN A 57 18.97 1.56 -11.37
CA GLN A 57 20.37 1.15 -11.53
C GLN A 57 21.07 1.00 -10.17
N TYR A 58 20.79 1.91 -9.22
CA TYR A 58 21.36 1.82 -7.89
C TYR A 58 20.85 0.60 -7.12
N MET A 59 19.54 0.30 -7.17
CA MET A 59 18.98 -0.94 -6.59
C MET A 59 19.64 -2.19 -7.18
N ASP A 60 19.86 -2.23 -8.50
CA ASP A 60 20.56 -3.33 -9.14
C ASP A 60 22.01 -3.47 -8.66
N SER A 61 22.72 -2.35 -8.51
CA SER A 61 24.11 -2.33 -8.03
C SER A 61 24.23 -2.84 -6.59
N CYS A 62 23.21 -2.61 -5.78
CA CYS A 62 23.11 -3.12 -4.42
C CYS A 62 22.61 -4.57 -4.35
N GLY A 63 22.10 -5.12 -5.45
CA GLY A 63 21.56 -6.47 -5.52
C GLY A 63 20.16 -6.62 -4.90
N TYR A 64 19.39 -5.52 -4.81
CA TYR A 64 18.06 -5.54 -4.23
C TYR A 64 16.97 -5.81 -5.27
N GLU A 65 16.04 -6.69 -4.91
CA GLU A 65 14.83 -6.91 -5.67
C GLU A 65 13.82 -5.76 -5.43
N PHE A 66 12.97 -5.45 -6.41
CA PHE A 66 11.96 -4.41 -6.24
C PHE A 66 10.63 -4.73 -6.91
N ILE A 67 9.59 -4.11 -6.36
CA ILE A 67 8.24 -3.96 -6.92
C ILE A 67 7.93 -2.47 -6.90
N ILE A 68 7.78 -1.83 -8.06
CA ILE A 68 7.52 -0.40 -8.14
C ILE A 68 6.31 -0.10 -9.01
N MET A 69 5.39 0.72 -8.50
CA MET A 69 4.25 1.17 -9.31
C MET A 69 4.69 2.23 -10.31
N VAL A 70 4.21 2.11 -11.56
CA VAL A 70 4.48 3.07 -12.64
C VAL A 70 3.17 3.55 -13.23
N LYS A 71 3.06 4.85 -13.49
CA LYS A 71 1.87 5.41 -14.15
C LYS A 71 1.80 4.90 -15.59
N GLY A 72 0.60 4.51 -16.03
CA GLY A 72 0.34 4.04 -17.40
C GLY A 72 0.71 5.06 -18.49
N LYS A 73 0.67 6.37 -18.18
CA LYS A 73 0.97 7.46 -19.12
C LYS A 73 2.46 7.75 -19.35
N LYS A 74 3.39 7.07 -18.67
CA LYS A 74 4.82 7.23 -19.02
C LYS A 74 5.06 6.54 -20.35
N GLN A 75 5.75 7.22 -21.28
CA GLN A 75 5.94 6.80 -22.67
C GLN A 75 6.15 5.27 -22.85
N LEU A 76 7.15 4.71 -22.19
CA LEU A 76 7.43 3.27 -22.25
C LEU A 76 6.25 2.38 -21.79
N VAL A 77 5.59 2.76 -20.71
CA VAL A 77 4.45 1.99 -20.19
C VAL A 77 3.24 2.17 -21.09
N SER A 78 3.01 3.37 -21.63
CA SER A 78 1.93 3.61 -22.57
C SER A 78 2.13 2.83 -23.87
N GLU A 79 3.35 2.75 -24.39
CA GLU A 79 3.67 1.93 -25.57
C GLU A 79 3.38 0.44 -25.31
N LEU A 80 3.83 -0.11 -24.18
CA LEU A 80 3.53 -1.49 -23.79
C LEU A 80 2.03 -1.74 -23.58
N VAL A 81 1.32 -0.79 -22.97
CA VAL A 81 -0.14 -0.85 -22.81
C VAL A 81 -0.81 -0.88 -24.17
N LEU A 82 -0.47 0.04 -25.07
CA LEU A 82 -1.06 0.14 -26.41
C LEU A 82 -0.77 -1.11 -27.26
N GLN A 83 0.44 -1.66 -27.18
CA GLN A 83 0.82 -2.89 -27.88
C GLN A 83 0.00 -4.11 -27.43
N HIS A 84 -0.37 -4.17 -26.15
CA HIS A 84 -1.13 -5.28 -25.58
C HIS A 84 -2.61 -4.97 -25.38
N LYS A 85 -3.06 -3.79 -25.79
CA LYS A 85 -4.44 -3.36 -25.65
C LYS A 85 -5.36 -4.26 -26.46
N GLY A 86 -6.48 -4.64 -25.87
CA GLY A 86 -7.45 -5.57 -26.45
C GLY A 86 -7.08 -7.05 -26.28
N SER A 87 -5.94 -7.37 -25.66
CA SER A 87 -5.47 -8.75 -25.51
C SER A 87 -5.74 -9.40 -24.15
N PHE A 88 -6.21 -8.64 -23.14
CA PHE A 88 -6.34 -9.17 -21.76
C PHE A 88 -7.52 -8.62 -20.97
N GLU A 89 -8.14 -7.54 -21.42
CA GLU A 89 -9.12 -6.74 -20.70
C GLU A 89 -10.48 -7.42 -20.57
N VAL A 90 -10.73 -8.43 -21.41
CA VAL A 90 -11.94 -9.27 -21.40
C VAL A 90 -11.61 -10.76 -21.25
N ASP A 91 -10.33 -11.10 -21.21
CA ASP A 91 -9.89 -12.49 -21.03
C ASP A 91 -10.11 -12.91 -19.57
N ARG A 92 -10.96 -13.92 -19.37
CA ARG A 92 -11.31 -14.44 -18.04
C ARG A 92 -10.11 -15.05 -17.32
N SER A 93 -9.11 -15.55 -18.05
CA SER A 93 -7.86 -16.04 -17.45
C SER A 93 -7.01 -14.90 -16.88
N CYS A 94 -7.16 -13.68 -17.40
CA CYS A 94 -6.49 -12.48 -16.93
C CYS A 94 -7.26 -11.77 -15.79
N PHE A 95 -8.43 -12.27 -15.37
CA PHE A 95 -9.26 -11.60 -14.35
C PHE A 95 -8.77 -11.86 -12.92
N ILE A 96 -8.31 -10.80 -12.26
CA ILE A 96 -7.81 -10.78 -10.89
C ILE A 96 -8.99 -10.51 -9.95
N LYS A 97 -9.66 -11.60 -9.52
CA LYS A 97 -10.90 -11.56 -8.72
C LYS A 97 -10.78 -10.70 -7.45
N GLY A 98 -9.64 -10.79 -6.75
CA GLY A 98 -9.42 -10.08 -5.48
C GLY A 98 -9.44 -8.56 -5.61
N HIS A 99 -9.10 -8.02 -6.78
CA HIS A 99 -9.01 -6.59 -7.04
C HIS A 99 -10.05 -6.11 -8.07
N ARG A 100 -10.80 -7.04 -8.70
CA ARG A 100 -11.79 -6.77 -9.76
C ARG A 100 -11.19 -6.00 -10.94
N ILE A 101 -9.99 -6.42 -11.35
CA ILE A 101 -9.25 -5.86 -12.48
C ILE A 101 -8.79 -6.98 -13.41
N TYR A 102 -8.34 -6.62 -14.60
CA TYR A 102 -7.65 -7.54 -15.50
C TYR A 102 -6.15 -7.26 -15.43
N GLY A 103 -5.32 -8.29 -15.53
CA GLY A 103 -3.87 -8.16 -15.45
C GLY A 103 -3.11 -9.10 -16.37
N LYS A 104 -2.05 -8.60 -16.98
CA LYS A 104 -1.15 -9.35 -17.87
C LYS A 104 0.30 -9.02 -17.55
N THR A 105 1.18 -10.03 -17.59
CA THR A 105 2.61 -9.84 -17.36
C THR A 105 3.38 -9.94 -18.67
N VAL A 106 4.24 -8.96 -18.94
CA VAL A 106 5.08 -8.89 -20.13
C VAL A 106 6.52 -8.61 -19.72
N LYS A 107 7.49 -9.18 -20.43
CA LYS A 107 8.91 -8.95 -20.15
C LYS A 107 9.47 -7.96 -21.17
N ALA A 108 10.01 -6.85 -20.70
CA ALA A 108 10.58 -5.80 -21.54
C ALA A 108 11.77 -5.13 -20.84
N LYS A 109 12.57 -4.36 -21.57
CA LYS A 109 13.60 -3.51 -20.95
C LYS A 109 12.95 -2.26 -20.36
N LEU A 110 13.42 -1.79 -19.20
CA LEU A 110 12.89 -0.58 -18.57
C LEU A 110 13.53 0.68 -19.14
N PHE A 111 14.78 0.58 -19.59
CA PHE A 111 15.48 1.60 -20.36
C PHE A 111 16.16 0.96 -21.57
N ALA A 112 16.36 1.72 -22.64
CA ALA A 112 16.94 1.19 -23.90
C ALA A 112 18.31 0.53 -23.69
N ASP A 113 19.12 1.11 -22.79
CA ASP A 113 20.45 0.66 -22.41
C ASP A 113 20.46 -0.37 -21.27
N ASP A 114 19.30 -0.84 -20.80
CA ASP A 114 19.26 -1.89 -19.78
C ASP A 114 19.81 -3.21 -20.33
N THR A 115 20.64 -3.85 -19.51
CA THR A 115 21.17 -5.20 -19.76
C THR A 115 20.19 -6.29 -19.28
N LYS A 116 19.30 -5.96 -18.35
CA LYS A 116 18.32 -6.88 -17.74
C LYS A 116 16.90 -6.53 -18.17
N GLY A 117 16.13 -7.55 -18.58
CA GLY A 117 14.69 -7.40 -18.77
C GLY A 117 13.97 -7.35 -17.42
N ARG A 118 12.93 -6.52 -17.34
CA ARG A 118 11.99 -6.41 -16.20
C ARG A 118 10.64 -7.00 -16.56
N TYR A 119 9.85 -7.29 -15.53
CA TYR A 119 8.49 -7.76 -15.70
C TYR A 119 7.54 -6.59 -15.47
N PHE A 120 6.78 -6.26 -16.50
CA PHE A 120 5.71 -5.27 -16.46
C PHE A 120 4.40 -6.00 -16.28
N HIS A 121 3.72 -5.69 -15.18
CA HIS A 121 2.37 -6.18 -14.91
C HIS A 121 1.42 -5.07 -15.31
N LEU A 122 0.84 -5.21 -16.50
CA LEU A 122 -0.15 -4.30 -17.06
C LEU A 122 -1.51 -4.64 -16.44
N PHE A 123 -2.22 -3.62 -15.97
CA PHE A 123 -3.54 -3.78 -15.40
C PHE A 123 -4.55 -2.87 -16.09
N HIS A 124 -5.79 -3.34 -16.15
CA HIS A 124 -6.93 -2.56 -16.58
C HIS A 124 -8.06 -2.62 -15.55
N SER A 125 -8.55 -1.45 -15.13
CA SER A 125 -9.69 -1.30 -14.22
C SER A 125 -10.76 -0.44 -14.86
N THR A 126 -11.95 -1.01 -15.07
CA THR A 126 -13.10 -0.28 -15.63
C THR A 126 -13.54 0.85 -14.72
N ALA A 127 -13.56 0.65 -13.40
CA ALA A 127 -13.87 1.70 -12.44
C ALA A 127 -12.87 2.87 -12.52
N LEU A 128 -11.58 2.57 -12.64
CA LEU A 128 -10.55 3.60 -12.83
C LEU A 128 -10.69 4.29 -14.20
N GLN A 129 -11.02 3.54 -15.25
CA GLN A 129 -11.23 4.06 -16.60
C GLN A 129 -12.32 5.12 -16.60
N HIS A 130 -13.48 4.80 -16.03
CA HIS A 130 -14.59 5.76 -15.91
C HIS A 130 -14.18 7.00 -15.13
N ALA A 131 -13.55 6.83 -13.97
CA ALA A 131 -13.13 7.95 -13.13
C ALA A 131 -12.11 8.87 -13.83
N GLN A 132 -11.10 8.29 -14.48
CA GLN A 132 -10.07 9.05 -15.19
C GLN A 132 -10.64 9.75 -16.41
N ARG A 133 -11.49 9.07 -17.19
CA ARG A 133 -12.16 9.67 -18.35
C ARG A 133 -13.02 10.85 -17.93
N SER A 134 -13.91 10.68 -16.96
CA SER A 134 -14.74 11.79 -16.45
C SER A 134 -13.90 12.95 -15.92
N SER A 135 -12.76 12.67 -15.28
CA SER A 135 -11.86 13.72 -14.80
C SER A 135 -11.23 14.51 -15.95
N LEU A 136 -10.78 13.83 -17.01
CA LEU A 136 -10.17 14.47 -18.18
C LEU A 136 -11.21 15.32 -18.93
N GLU A 137 -12.38 14.76 -19.21
CA GLU A 137 -13.46 15.47 -19.90
C GLU A 137 -13.87 16.74 -19.13
N LEU A 138 -13.99 16.65 -17.79
CA LEU A 138 -14.28 17.80 -16.93
C LEU A 138 -13.14 18.84 -16.92
N GLU A 139 -11.89 18.40 -17.04
CA GLU A 139 -10.73 19.29 -17.15
C GLU A 139 -10.76 20.05 -18.47
N LEU A 140 -10.96 19.36 -19.59
CA LEU A 140 -11.11 19.94 -20.93
C LEU A 140 -12.26 20.95 -20.99
N GLU A 141 -13.43 20.62 -20.41
CA GLU A 141 -14.58 21.54 -20.36
C GLU A 141 -14.24 22.83 -19.59
N LYS A 142 -13.48 22.72 -18.50
CA LYS A 142 -13.03 23.91 -17.73
C LYS A 142 -12.01 24.73 -18.52
N MET A 143 -11.10 24.06 -19.22
CA MET A 143 -10.10 24.71 -20.06
C MET A 143 -10.79 25.46 -21.20
N GLU A 144 -11.75 24.85 -21.87
CA GLU A 144 -12.53 25.49 -22.94
C GLU A 144 -13.31 26.71 -22.45
N LYS A 145 -13.98 26.62 -21.28
CA LYS A 145 -14.64 27.78 -20.66
C LYS A 145 -13.66 28.93 -20.37
N MET A 146 -12.43 28.62 -19.97
CA MET A 146 -11.38 29.61 -19.77
C MET A 146 -10.92 30.21 -21.10
N LEU A 147 -10.70 29.39 -22.14
CA LEU A 147 -10.34 29.86 -23.48
C LEU A 147 -11.42 30.80 -24.03
N GLU A 148 -12.70 30.46 -23.89
CA GLU A 148 -13.82 31.29 -24.29
C GLU A 148 -13.88 32.62 -23.53
N LYS A 149 -13.68 32.58 -22.21
CA LYS A 149 -13.67 33.79 -21.37
C LYS A 149 -12.59 34.80 -21.81
N TYR A 150 -11.44 34.29 -22.27
CA TYR A 150 -10.30 35.08 -22.72
C TYR A 150 -10.19 35.21 -24.24
N ARG A 151 -11.21 34.77 -25.00
CA ARG A 151 -11.29 35.00 -26.44
C ARG A 151 -11.23 36.50 -26.72
N MET A 152 -10.39 36.89 -27.67
CA MET A 152 -10.11 38.29 -28.03
C MET A 152 -9.55 39.15 -26.88
N LYS A 153 -8.96 38.53 -25.84
CA LYS A 153 -8.27 39.22 -24.75
C LYS A 153 -6.81 38.76 -24.62
N PRO A 154 -5.91 39.61 -24.08
CA PRO A 154 -4.56 39.20 -23.75
C PRO A 154 -4.58 38.18 -22.60
N VAL A 155 -3.90 37.05 -22.78
CA VAL A 155 -3.79 36.01 -21.77
C VAL A 155 -2.49 35.21 -21.97
N ILE A 156 -1.83 34.87 -20.87
CA ILE A 156 -0.73 33.90 -20.85
C ILE A 156 -1.30 32.62 -20.25
N LEU A 157 -1.39 31.58 -21.07
CA LEU A 157 -1.87 30.27 -20.65
C LEU A 157 -0.68 29.39 -20.31
N SER A 158 -0.87 28.45 -19.38
CA SER A 158 0.19 27.50 -19.05
C SER A 158 0.40 26.49 -20.17
N ASP A 159 1.58 25.87 -20.20
CA ASP A 159 1.94 24.77 -21.12
C ASP A 159 0.93 23.62 -21.11
N THR A 160 0.13 23.50 -20.04
CA THR A 160 -0.97 22.53 -19.93
C THR A 160 -2.04 22.74 -21.00
N TYR A 161 -2.33 23.99 -21.37
CA TYR A 161 -3.28 24.29 -22.46
C TYR A 161 -2.70 23.90 -23.80
N GLU A 162 -1.43 24.21 -24.04
CA GLU A 162 -0.74 23.84 -25.27
C GLU A 162 -0.63 22.32 -25.46
N HIS A 163 -0.69 21.54 -24.38
CA HIS A 163 -0.74 20.09 -24.46
C HIS A 163 -2.00 19.58 -25.19
N TYR A 164 -3.18 20.13 -24.84
CA TYR A 164 -4.47 19.68 -25.38
C TYR A 164 -4.99 20.53 -26.53
N TYR A 165 -4.49 21.75 -26.71
CA TYR A 165 -4.97 22.71 -27.69
C TYR A 165 -3.82 23.31 -28.47
N GLU A 166 -4.02 23.48 -29.78
CA GLU A 166 -3.26 24.44 -30.58
C GLU A 166 -3.88 25.82 -30.37
N LEU A 167 -3.09 26.75 -29.85
CA LEU A 167 -3.53 28.10 -29.52
C LEU A 167 -3.05 29.09 -30.58
N TYR A 168 -3.97 29.89 -31.10
CA TYR A 168 -3.71 30.87 -32.15
C TYR A 168 -3.80 32.28 -31.58
N TYR A 169 -2.68 32.99 -31.57
CA TYR A 169 -2.57 34.35 -31.07
C TYR A 169 -2.39 35.37 -32.20
N ASN A 170 -2.91 36.57 -32.02
CA ASN A 170 -2.57 37.70 -32.88
C ASN A 170 -1.13 38.15 -32.57
N GLU A 171 -0.26 38.16 -33.59
CA GLU A 171 1.17 38.45 -33.43
C GLU A 171 1.46 39.85 -32.87
N GLN A 172 0.62 40.83 -33.20
CA GLN A 172 0.81 42.23 -32.81
C GLN A 172 0.28 42.54 -31.41
N SER A 173 -0.89 41.99 -31.06
CA SER A 173 -1.58 42.29 -29.79
C SER A 173 -1.42 41.22 -28.71
N LYS A 174 -0.81 40.06 -29.03
CA LYS A 174 -0.68 38.89 -28.14
C LYS A 174 -2.01 38.42 -27.55
N VAL A 175 -3.09 38.66 -28.28
CA VAL A 175 -4.46 38.30 -27.92
C VAL A 175 -4.76 36.89 -28.43
N LEU A 176 -5.43 36.07 -27.62
CA LEU A 176 -5.94 34.76 -28.05
C LEU A 176 -7.11 34.95 -29.02
N VAL A 177 -7.00 34.41 -30.23
CA VAL A 177 -8.01 34.57 -31.30
C VAL A 177 -8.83 33.30 -31.48
N HIS A 178 -8.15 32.16 -31.50
CA HIS A 178 -8.75 30.86 -31.78
C HIS A 178 -7.96 29.74 -31.10
N TRP A 179 -8.60 28.58 -30.96
CA TRP A 179 -7.96 27.35 -30.49
C TRP A 179 -8.56 26.15 -31.21
N LYS A 180 -7.74 25.12 -31.38
CA LYS A 180 -8.15 23.83 -31.94
C LYS A 180 -7.72 22.72 -31.01
N GLU A 181 -8.61 21.78 -30.73
CA GLU A 181 -8.26 20.58 -29.96
C GLU A 181 -7.21 19.75 -30.71
N ARG A 182 -6.21 19.28 -29.96
CA ARG A 182 -5.29 18.24 -30.38
C ARG A 182 -5.96 16.89 -30.14
N ALA A 183 -6.89 16.54 -31.03
CA ALA A 183 -7.69 15.32 -30.94
C ALA A 183 -6.82 14.08 -30.70
N GLU A 184 -5.70 13.94 -31.41
CA GLU A 184 -4.77 12.80 -31.25
C GLU A 184 -4.23 12.66 -29.81
N VAL A 185 -3.88 13.78 -29.16
CA VAL A 185 -3.36 13.79 -27.78
C VAL A 185 -4.46 13.39 -26.80
N ILE A 186 -5.65 13.97 -26.96
CA ILE A 186 -6.81 13.70 -26.12
C ILE A 186 -7.25 12.24 -26.26
N GLU A 187 -7.39 11.76 -27.49
CA GLU A 187 -7.77 10.38 -27.81
C GLU A 187 -6.74 9.38 -27.29
N GLN A 188 -5.44 9.66 -27.45
CA GLN A 188 -4.39 8.82 -26.89
C GLN A 188 -4.49 8.75 -25.36
N GLU A 189 -4.73 9.87 -24.69
CA GLU A 189 -4.90 9.90 -23.23
C GLU A 189 -6.16 9.15 -22.76
N LEU A 190 -7.28 9.36 -23.44
CA LEU A 190 -8.53 8.63 -23.22
C LEU A 190 -8.32 7.12 -23.43
N SER A 191 -7.51 6.74 -24.42
CA SER A 191 -7.21 5.34 -24.73
C SER A 191 -6.44 4.63 -23.60
N LEU A 192 -5.71 5.39 -22.79
CA LEU A 192 -4.91 4.92 -21.65
C LEU A 192 -5.65 4.99 -20.31
N CYS A 193 -6.88 5.52 -20.30
CA CYS A 193 -7.71 5.53 -19.10
C CYS A 193 -7.97 4.11 -18.60
N GLY A 194 -7.86 3.90 -17.28
CA GLY A 194 -8.03 2.61 -16.63
C GLY A 194 -6.77 1.76 -16.56
N TYR A 195 -5.72 2.13 -17.31
CA TYR A 195 -4.46 1.38 -17.32
C TYR A 195 -3.47 1.89 -16.28
N PHE A 196 -2.80 0.94 -15.64
CA PHE A 196 -1.66 1.20 -14.77
C PHE A 196 -0.73 -0.01 -14.79
N SER A 197 0.52 0.19 -14.35
CA SER A 197 1.50 -0.89 -14.35
C SER A 197 2.22 -1.00 -13.02
N ILE A 198 2.59 -2.21 -12.66
CA ILE A 198 3.64 -2.48 -11.67
C ILE A 198 4.84 -3.04 -12.43
N VAL A 199 6.04 -2.65 -12.06
CA VAL A 199 7.29 -3.20 -12.60
C VAL A 199 8.01 -3.93 -11.49
N THR A 200 8.45 -5.15 -11.77
CA THR A 200 9.25 -5.95 -10.84
C THR A 200 10.59 -6.34 -11.44
N SER A 201 11.60 -6.46 -10.57
CA SER A 201 12.90 -7.00 -10.94
C SER A 201 12.83 -8.51 -11.18
N GLU A 202 12.00 -9.21 -10.39
CA GLU A 202 11.87 -10.67 -10.41
C GLU A 202 10.58 -11.15 -11.06
N LYS A 203 10.61 -12.37 -11.62
CA LYS A 203 9.46 -12.98 -12.27
C LYS A 203 8.37 -13.29 -11.25
N MET A 204 7.17 -12.78 -11.48
CA MET A 204 5.96 -13.15 -10.75
C MET A 204 4.72 -12.98 -11.63
N SER A 205 3.55 -13.43 -11.17
CA SER A 205 2.31 -13.20 -11.89
C SER A 205 1.78 -11.78 -11.66
N ALA A 206 0.89 -11.30 -12.54
CA ALA A 206 0.22 -10.00 -12.35
C ALA A 206 -0.61 -9.99 -11.06
N GLN A 207 -1.22 -11.12 -10.69
CA GLN A 207 -1.94 -11.32 -9.44
C GLN A 207 -1.00 -11.14 -8.23
N ASP A 208 0.16 -11.80 -8.22
CA ASP A 208 1.12 -11.70 -7.12
C ASP A 208 1.66 -10.27 -6.98
N ALA A 209 1.98 -9.62 -8.09
CA ALA A 209 2.51 -8.26 -8.09
C ALA A 209 1.53 -7.25 -7.48
N ILE A 210 0.25 -7.30 -7.88
CA ILE A 210 -0.77 -6.40 -7.33
C ILE A 210 -1.09 -6.75 -5.86
N ASP A 211 -1.08 -8.03 -5.50
CA ASP A 211 -1.32 -8.48 -4.13
C ASP A 211 -0.24 -8.02 -3.16
N LEU A 212 1.03 -8.16 -3.55
CA LEU A 212 2.18 -7.66 -2.77
C LEU A 212 2.18 -6.14 -2.69
N TYR A 213 1.89 -5.45 -3.80
CA TYR A 213 1.84 -3.99 -3.78
C TYR A 213 0.69 -3.46 -2.91
N LYS A 214 -0.49 -4.09 -2.98
CA LYS A 214 -1.69 -3.65 -2.24
C LYS A 214 -1.64 -3.98 -0.75
N SER A 215 -0.94 -5.03 -0.32
CA SER A 215 -0.75 -5.28 1.11
C SER A 215 -0.03 -4.09 1.79
N ARG A 216 0.98 -3.51 1.13
CA ARG A 216 1.63 -2.26 1.57
C ARG A 216 0.66 -1.07 1.54
N ASP A 217 -0.02 -0.81 0.42
CA ASP A 217 -0.93 0.34 0.24
C ASP A 217 -2.07 0.34 1.27
N SER A 218 -2.66 -0.83 1.57
CA SER A 218 -3.72 -0.97 2.57
C SER A 218 -3.22 -0.79 4.00
N SER A 219 -1.96 -1.10 4.26
CA SER A 219 -1.31 -0.77 5.52
C SER A 219 -1.07 0.74 5.59
N GLU A 220 -0.39 1.35 4.62
CA GLU A 220 -0.08 2.78 4.61
C GLU A 220 -1.32 3.69 4.62
N LYS A 221 -2.36 3.35 3.86
CA LYS A 221 -3.62 4.11 3.85
C LYS A 221 -4.35 4.02 5.17
N LEU A 222 -4.34 2.86 5.84
CA LEU A 222 -4.96 2.75 7.15
C LEU A 222 -4.21 3.58 8.19
N PHE A 223 -2.87 3.59 8.15
CA PHE A 223 -2.06 4.47 9.00
C PHE A 223 -2.26 5.96 8.69
N ARG A 224 -2.46 6.33 7.42
CA ARG A 224 -2.87 7.71 7.04
C ARG A 224 -4.30 8.03 7.49
N SER A 225 -5.22 7.06 7.49
CA SER A 225 -6.57 7.27 8.01
C SER A 225 -6.59 7.31 9.53
N ASP A 226 -5.70 6.61 10.23
CA ASP A 226 -5.52 6.75 11.68
C ASP A 226 -5.05 8.16 12.05
N LYS A 227 -4.23 8.80 11.20
CA LYS A 227 -3.95 10.25 11.32
C LYS A 227 -5.21 11.11 11.20
N THR A 228 -6.24 10.66 10.49
CA THR A 228 -7.50 11.40 10.34
C THR A 228 -8.52 11.05 11.44
N PHE A 229 -8.56 9.79 11.87
CA PHE A 229 -9.53 9.25 12.84
C PHE A 229 -9.14 9.51 14.30
N LEU A 230 -7.84 9.41 14.64
CA LEU A 230 -7.31 9.70 15.98
C LEU A 230 -6.94 11.19 16.18
N GLY A 231 -7.43 12.10 15.32
CA GLY A 231 -7.17 13.54 15.43
C GLY A 231 -5.72 13.97 15.15
N ASN A 232 -4.93 13.11 14.49
CA ASN A 232 -3.48 13.23 14.29
C ASN A 232 -3.10 13.79 12.91
N ARG A 233 -3.87 14.76 12.38
CA ARG A 233 -3.61 15.44 11.08
C ARG A 233 -2.23 16.14 11.05
N SER A 234 -1.67 16.43 12.20
CA SER A 234 -0.29 16.87 12.41
C SER A 234 0.38 15.97 13.44
N LEU A 235 1.71 15.81 13.35
CA LEU A 235 2.53 15.45 14.51
C LEU A 235 2.35 16.61 15.52
N ARG A 236 1.26 16.61 16.31
CA ARG A 236 0.98 17.61 17.35
C ARG A 236 1.89 17.37 18.56
N THR A 237 3.17 17.23 18.29
CA THR A 237 4.21 16.93 19.25
C THR A 237 5.15 18.11 19.28
N TYR A 238 5.29 18.76 20.44
CA TYR A 238 6.14 19.94 20.61
C TYR A 238 7.64 19.66 20.41
N SER A 239 8.07 18.38 20.48
CA SER A 239 9.47 17.98 20.33
C SER A 239 9.65 16.91 19.26
N GLN A 240 10.85 16.90 18.66
CA GLN A 240 11.29 15.88 17.71
C GLN A 240 11.26 14.47 18.32
N GLN A 241 11.63 14.33 19.60
CA GLN A 241 11.63 13.05 20.31
C GLN A 241 10.23 12.42 20.39
N SER A 242 9.20 13.22 20.64
CA SER A 242 7.82 12.73 20.66
C SER A 242 7.33 12.34 19.26
N ALA A 243 7.82 13.00 18.21
CA ALA A 243 7.56 12.57 16.84
C ALA A 243 8.23 11.23 16.54
N ASP A 244 9.51 11.06 16.89
CA ASP A 244 10.26 9.83 16.64
C ASP A 244 9.67 8.64 17.41
N ALA A 245 9.28 8.83 18.68
CA ALA A 245 8.62 7.79 19.49
C ALA A 245 7.29 7.36 18.87
N LYS A 246 6.51 8.30 18.36
CA LYS A 246 5.24 8.01 17.70
C LYS A 246 5.46 7.21 16.41
N ILE A 247 6.43 7.60 15.59
CA ILE A 247 6.74 6.87 14.35
C ILE A 247 7.26 5.45 14.69
N PHE A 248 8.02 5.29 15.77
CA PHE A 248 8.44 3.97 16.25
C PHE A 248 7.25 3.08 16.64
N ILE A 249 6.31 3.60 17.43
CA ILE A 249 5.08 2.87 17.76
C ILE A 249 4.27 2.56 16.50
N GLU A 250 4.18 3.51 15.54
CA GLU A 250 3.52 3.30 14.25
C GLU A 250 4.15 2.12 13.48
N PHE A 251 5.48 1.98 13.52
CA PHE A 251 6.15 0.86 12.86
C PHE A 251 5.88 -0.48 13.54
N VAL A 252 5.90 -0.54 14.88
CA VAL A 252 5.54 -1.77 15.61
C VAL A 252 4.11 -2.18 15.30
N ALA A 253 3.17 -1.22 15.29
CA ALA A 253 1.79 -1.46 14.90
C ALA A 253 1.68 -1.96 13.45
N LEU A 254 2.48 -1.43 12.52
CA LEU A 254 2.55 -1.88 11.13
C LEU A 254 3.03 -3.33 10.99
N ILE A 255 4.00 -3.76 11.80
CA ILE A 255 4.46 -5.15 11.82
C ILE A 255 3.32 -6.08 12.26
N ILE A 256 2.67 -5.76 13.39
CA ILE A 256 1.55 -6.55 13.93
C ILE A 256 0.41 -6.62 12.93
N ARG A 257 0.00 -5.47 12.37
CA ARG A 257 -1.07 -5.39 11.39
C ARG A 257 -0.78 -6.20 10.12
N ASN A 258 0.44 -6.15 9.60
CA ASN A 258 0.83 -6.95 8.42
C ASN A 258 0.81 -8.45 8.71
N ARG A 259 1.19 -8.86 9.93
CA ARG A 259 1.08 -10.24 10.37
C ARG A 259 -0.39 -10.70 10.38
N PHE A 260 -1.28 -9.89 10.96
CA PHE A 260 -2.73 -10.14 10.92
C PHE A 260 -3.23 -10.26 9.47
N TYR A 261 -2.89 -9.31 8.61
CA TYR A 261 -3.32 -9.32 7.20
C TYR A 261 -2.89 -10.60 6.49
N THR A 262 -1.63 -10.99 6.63
CA THR A 262 -1.06 -12.16 5.95
C THR A 262 -1.77 -13.45 6.38
N LEU A 263 -1.91 -13.66 7.69
CA LEU A 263 -2.57 -14.85 8.23
C LEU A 263 -4.05 -14.93 7.85
N LEU A 264 -4.77 -13.81 7.93
CA LEU A 264 -6.18 -13.75 7.54
C LEU A 264 -6.36 -13.97 6.04
N LYS A 265 -5.48 -13.41 5.20
CA LYS A 265 -5.51 -13.60 3.75
C LYS A 265 -5.26 -15.05 3.38
N ASP A 266 -4.19 -15.66 3.90
CA ASP A 266 -3.84 -17.05 3.62
C ASP A 266 -4.95 -18.00 4.09
N ALA A 267 -5.60 -17.71 5.23
CA ALA A 267 -6.75 -18.47 5.70
C ALA A 267 -7.98 -18.28 4.78
N MET A 268 -8.27 -17.06 4.35
CA MET A 268 -9.39 -16.74 3.46
C MET A 268 -9.23 -17.38 2.07
N GLU A 269 -8.01 -17.54 1.56
CA GLU A 269 -7.73 -18.23 0.30
C GLU A 269 -8.04 -19.73 0.35
N ARG A 270 -8.01 -20.34 1.54
CA ARG A 270 -8.37 -21.75 1.78
C ARG A 270 -9.87 -21.96 2.03
N MET A 271 -10.67 -20.90 2.09
CA MET A 271 -12.11 -20.97 2.33
C MET A 271 -12.89 -20.92 1.01
N ASP A 272 -13.97 -21.70 0.91
CA ASP A 272 -14.87 -21.66 -0.24
C ASP A 272 -15.60 -20.31 -0.38
N LYS A 273 -15.83 -19.64 0.75
CA LYS A 273 -16.46 -18.33 0.81
C LYS A 273 -15.43 -17.30 1.28
N LYS A 274 -15.57 -16.07 0.79
CA LYS A 274 -14.80 -14.90 1.26
C LYS A 274 -15.63 -14.11 2.27
N PRO A 275 -15.64 -14.51 3.55
CA PRO A 275 -16.36 -13.76 4.57
C PRO A 275 -15.79 -12.35 4.75
N ASN A 276 -16.67 -11.38 4.98
CA ASN A 276 -16.31 -9.98 5.23
C ASN A 276 -15.52 -9.77 6.53
N PHE A 277 -15.60 -10.71 7.49
CA PHE A 277 -14.90 -10.65 8.76
C PHE A 277 -13.41 -11.03 8.71
N MET A 278 -12.89 -11.53 7.56
CA MET A 278 -11.48 -11.90 7.40
C MET A 278 -10.60 -10.74 6.90
N THR A 279 -11.08 -9.50 7.05
CA THR A 279 -10.26 -8.29 6.87
C THR A 279 -9.72 -7.86 8.23
N VAL A 280 -8.51 -7.26 8.28
CA VAL A 280 -7.90 -6.85 9.57
C VAL A 280 -8.85 -6.01 10.44
N PRO A 281 -9.53 -4.95 9.93
CA PRO A 281 -10.42 -4.15 10.77
C PRO A 281 -11.63 -4.94 11.28
N ALA A 282 -12.25 -5.76 10.43
CA ALA A 282 -13.43 -6.53 10.82
C ALA A 282 -13.07 -7.66 11.80
N ALA A 283 -11.92 -8.31 11.60
CA ALA A 283 -11.41 -9.34 12.49
C ALA A 283 -11.11 -8.77 13.88
N LEU A 284 -10.41 -7.63 13.95
CA LEU A 284 -10.14 -6.95 15.21
C LEU A 284 -11.44 -6.59 15.94
N LYS A 285 -12.42 -6.00 15.23
CA LYS A 285 -13.73 -5.66 15.80
C LYS A 285 -14.52 -6.88 16.32
N GLU A 286 -14.33 -8.05 15.72
CA GLU A 286 -14.98 -9.28 16.17
C GLU A 286 -14.28 -9.90 17.39
N LEU A 287 -12.95 -9.80 17.44
CA LEU A 287 -12.13 -10.26 18.57
C LEU A 287 -12.23 -9.34 19.78
N ASP A 288 -12.47 -8.04 19.57
CA ASP A 288 -12.68 -7.03 20.63
C ASP A 288 -13.82 -7.41 21.58
N LYS A 289 -14.79 -8.19 21.09
CA LYS A 289 -15.92 -8.73 21.88
C LYS A 289 -15.53 -9.86 22.83
N ILE A 290 -14.28 -10.33 22.81
CA ILE A 290 -13.78 -11.35 23.74
C ILE A 290 -13.33 -10.62 25.00
N GLU A 291 -14.25 -10.49 25.94
CA GLU A 291 -14.04 -9.72 27.17
C GLU A 291 -14.01 -10.62 28.40
N MET A 292 -13.31 -10.15 29.45
CA MET A 292 -13.29 -10.78 30.76
C MET A 292 -13.90 -9.84 31.80
N VAL A 293 -14.83 -10.36 32.60
CA VAL A 293 -15.50 -9.62 33.67
C VAL A 293 -15.10 -10.19 35.02
N ARG A 294 -14.87 -9.30 36.00
CA ARG A 294 -14.63 -9.68 37.39
C ARG A 294 -15.94 -10.04 38.06
N GLN A 295 -16.07 -11.28 38.52
CA GLN A 295 -17.26 -11.74 39.22
C GLN A 295 -17.17 -11.46 40.73
N TYR A 296 -18.25 -11.70 41.48
CA TYR A 296 -18.34 -11.40 42.92
C TYR A 296 -17.29 -12.11 43.78
N ASP A 297 -16.80 -13.26 43.34
CA ASP A 297 -15.71 -14.00 43.98
C ASP A 297 -14.32 -13.37 43.73
N GLY A 298 -14.28 -12.23 43.04
CA GLY A 298 -13.09 -11.50 42.70
C GLY A 298 -12.29 -12.08 41.54
N VAL A 299 -12.74 -13.18 40.94
CA VAL A 299 -12.08 -13.89 39.83
C VAL A 299 -12.55 -13.33 38.49
N TYR A 300 -11.62 -13.15 37.56
CA TYR A 300 -11.94 -12.72 36.20
C TYR A 300 -12.27 -13.93 35.33
N ARG A 301 -13.39 -13.88 34.62
CA ARG A 301 -13.82 -14.94 33.70
C ARG A 301 -14.26 -14.34 32.37
N LEU A 302 -14.18 -15.13 31.30
CA LEU A 302 -14.76 -14.73 30.02
C LEU A 302 -16.24 -14.43 30.20
N ASP A 303 -16.69 -13.28 29.69
CA ASP A 303 -18.09 -12.85 29.79
C ASP A 303 -19.01 -13.73 28.92
N HIS A 304 -18.49 -14.14 27.76
CA HIS A 304 -19.22 -14.92 26.78
C HIS A 304 -18.38 -16.07 26.20
N ALA A 305 -19.07 -17.12 25.77
CA ALA A 305 -18.45 -18.19 24.99
C ALA A 305 -18.05 -17.68 23.59
N LEU A 306 -16.96 -18.23 23.05
CA LEU A 306 -16.47 -17.84 21.74
C LEU A 306 -17.46 -18.18 20.62
N THR A 307 -17.77 -17.21 19.77
CA THR A 307 -18.62 -17.40 18.59
C THR A 307 -17.89 -18.22 17.52
N LYS A 308 -18.65 -18.82 16.59
CA LYS A 308 -18.06 -19.54 15.44
C LYS A 308 -17.15 -18.64 14.60
N THR A 309 -17.52 -17.36 14.45
CA THR A 309 -16.73 -16.35 13.73
C THR A 309 -15.41 -16.09 14.43
N GLN A 310 -15.43 -15.85 15.76
CA GLN A 310 -14.23 -15.66 16.57
C GLN A 310 -13.31 -16.87 16.50
N LYS A 311 -13.84 -18.08 16.65
CA LYS A 311 -13.07 -19.33 16.51
C LYS A 311 -12.42 -19.46 15.13
N THR A 312 -13.12 -19.04 14.07
CA THR A 312 -12.58 -19.07 12.69
C THR A 312 -11.41 -18.09 12.53
N ILE A 313 -11.54 -16.88 13.06
CA ILE A 313 -10.48 -15.87 13.04
C ILE A 313 -9.28 -16.32 13.86
N LEU A 314 -9.50 -16.80 15.09
CA LEU A 314 -8.45 -17.31 15.98
C LEU A 314 -7.68 -18.47 15.35
N LYS A 315 -8.37 -19.37 14.66
CA LYS A 315 -7.75 -20.49 13.94
C LYS A 315 -6.79 -20.02 12.84
N ALA A 316 -7.04 -18.87 12.21
CA ALA A 316 -6.10 -18.29 11.24
C ALA A 316 -4.77 -17.90 11.89
N PHE A 317 -4.76 -17.62 13.20
CA PHE A 317 -3.57 -17.33 13.99
C PHE A 317 -2.96 -18.56 14.67
N GLY A 318 -3.52 -19.75 14.42
CA GLY A 318 -3.12 -20.98 15.10
C GLY A 318 -3.61 -21.08 16.55
N LEU A 319 -4.63 -20.31 16.91
CA LEU A 319 -5.24 -20.32 18.24
C LEU A 319 -6.58 -21.05 18.20
N ASP A 320 -6.91 -21.75 19.28
CA ASP A 320 -8.19 -22.42 19.47
C ASP A 320 -8.89 -21.97 20.76
N SER A 321 -10.04 -22.59 21.06
CA SER A 321 -10.83 -22.23 22.24
C SER A 321 -10.11 -22.54 23.55
N ASP A 322 -9.33 -23.61 23.57
CA ASP A 322 -8.58 -24.04 24.75
C ASP A 322 -7.46 -23.04 25.04
N THR A 323 -6.72 -22.61 23.99
CA THR A 323 -5.69 -21.58 24.10
C THR A 323 -6.25 -20.28 24.69
N VAL A 324 -7.43 -19.83 24.24
CA VAL A 324 -8.09 -18.64 24.79
C VAL A 324 -8.48 -18.85 26.24
N HIS A 325 -9.04 -20.01 26.58
CA HIS A 325 -9.46 -20.30 27.95
C HIS A 325 -8.27 -20.34 28.91
N THR A 326 -7.19 -21.04 28.55
CA THR A 326 -5.95 -21.09 29.33
C THR A 326 -5.37 -19.69 29.53
N THR A 327 -5.32 -18.87 28.46
CA THR A 327 -4.83 -17.49 28.54
C THR A 327 -5.68 -16.65 29.50
N ALA A 328 -7.01 -16.78 29.44
CA ALA A 328 -7.92 -16.08 30.34
C ALA A 328 -7.70 -16.47 31.81
N VAL A 329 -7.46 -17.76 32.09
CA VAL A 329 -7.13 -18.23 33.44
C VAL A 329 -5.80 -17.61 33.92
N THR A 330 -4.76 -17.65 33.09
CA THR A 330 -3.46 -17.04 33.43
C THR A 330 -3.58 -15.53 33.71
N ILE A 331 -4.37 -14.80 32.91
CA ILE A 331 -4.64 -13.38 33.15
C ILE A 331 -5.35 -13.18 34.49
N SER A 332 -6.37 -13.98 34.79
CA SER A 332 -7.09 -13.90 36.07
C SER A 332 -6.17 -14.19 37.26
N ASP A 333 -5.29 -15.19 37.16
CA ASP A 333 -4.35 -15.53 38.23
C ASP A 333 -3.39 -14.38 38.51
N ASN A 334 -2.83 -13.78 37.46
CA ASN A 334 -1.96 -12.61 37.57
C ASN A 334 -2.66 -11.39 38.18
N LEU A 335 -3.91 -11.12 37.78
CA LEU A 335 -4.71 -10.03 38.35
C LEU A 335 -5.13 -10.30 39.81
N SER A 336 -5.21 -11.57 40.21
CA SER A 336 -5.52 -11.97 41.58
C SER A 336 -4.33 -11.95 42.54
N GLY A 337 -3.11 -11.65 42.05
CA GLY A 337 -1.89 -11.58 42.86
C GLY A 337 -1.35 -12.94 43.33
N LYS A 338 -1.78 -14.06 42.70
CA LYS A 338 -1.37 -15.41 43.11
C LYS A 338 0.03 -15.84 42.65
N THR A 339 0.77 -14.98 41.94
CA THR A 339 2.01 -15.36 41.26
C THR A 339 3.31 -15.13 42.06
N GLU A 340 3.28 -14.67 43.32
CA GLU A 340 4.51 -14.38 44.10
C GLU A 340 4.86 -15.34 45.25
N THR A 341 4.11 -16.41 45.53
CA THR A 341 4.36 -17.25 46.74
C THR A 341 4.83 -18.68 46.49
N ALA A 342 5.52 -18.96 45.37
CA ALA A 342 6.04 -20.29 45.07
C ALA A 342 7.58 -20.38 45.00
N GLN A 343 8.35 -19.53 45.69
CA GLN A 343 9.81 -19.72 45.87
C GLN A 343 10.32 -19.17 47.22
N SER A 344 9.85 -19.70 48.36
CA SER A 344 10.57 -19.56 49.65
C SER A 344 10.13 -20.60 50.69
N GLY A 345 10.16 -21.88 50.33
CA GLY A 345 9.95 -23.01 51.25
C GLY A 345 11.24 -23.77 51.55
N GLY A 346 12.34 -23.07 51.85
CA GLY A 346 13.62 -23.68 52.25
C GLY A 346 13.59 -24.09 53.73
N GLY A 347 13.71 -25.40 53.98
CA GLY A 347 13.50 -26.03 55.28
C GLY A 347 14.42 -25.55 56.41
N LYS A 348 13.83 -25.44 57.61
CA LYS A 348 14.58 -25.47 58.88
C LYS A 348 14.80 -26.91 59.29
N HIS A 349 16.03 -27.39 59.14
CA HIS A 349 16.52 -28.57 59.88
C HIS A 349 16.60 -28.23 61.37
N GLY A 350 15.94 -29.05 62.19
CA GLY A 350 16.23 -29.14 63.61
C GLY A 350 17.52 -29.92 63.83
N LYS A 351 18.36 -29.45 64.75
CA LYS A 351 19.38 -30.25 65.42
C LYS A 351 19.08 -30.20 66.92
N ASN A 352 18.78 -31.37 67.48
CA ASN A 352 19.31 -31.76 68.79
C ASN A 352 20.64 -32.46 68.54
#